data_AF-A0A9Q0KCC2-F1
#
_entry.id   AF-A0A9Q0KCC2-F1
#
_cell.length_a   1.000
_cell.length_b   1.000
_cell.length_c   1.000
_cell.angle_alpha   90.00
_cell.angle_beta   90.00
_cell.angle_gamma   90.00
#
_symmetry.space_group_name_H-M   'P 1'
#
loop_
_entity.id
_entity.type
_entity.pdbx_description
1 polymer ?
#
loop_
_entity_poly.entity_id
_entity_poly.type
_entity_poly.pdbx_seq_one_letter_code
_entity_poly.pdbx_strand_id
1 'polypeptide(L)'
;MDLFPAGPTSHTGIAFLFGRPTPSHIPASSIPRQGQLQEALRFLLQCIGKILDEGEKMGIQREEACHNLLFATCFNSYGGMKILFPSLLKFIGQACLKLHKQLAEEIRMVIQSNGGTVTMSGMEQMELMKSVVYETLRINPPVPLQYGKAKKDLV
;
A
#
# COMPACT_ATOMS: atom_id res chain seq x y z
N MET A 1 19.39 2.65 -1.44
CA MET A 1 18.17 3.48 -1.53
C MET A 1 17.55 3.49 -0.16
N ASP A 2 17.99 4.44 0.67
CA ASP A 2 17.56 4.51 2.06
C ASP A 2 16.11 4.97 2.15
N LEU A 3 15.35 4.21 2.93
CA LEU A 3 13.91 4.26 3.06
C LEU A 3 13.52 5.51 3.86
N PHE A 4 12.55 6.27 3.36
CA PHE A 4 11.85 7.25 4.18
C PHE A 4 11.06 6.49 5.27
N PRO A 5 11.39 6.66 6.57
CA PRO A 5 10.50 6.23 7.63
C PRO A 5 9.20 7.04 7.54
N ALA A 6 8.06 6.44 7.88
CA ALA A 6 6.76 7.09 8.06
C ALA A 6 6.73 8.04 9.29
N GLY A 7 7.84 8.75 9.54
CA GLY A 7 8.05 9.63 10.66
C GLY A 7 8.43 8.90 11.96
N PRO A 8 8.09 9.45 13.15
CA PRO A 8 8.57 8.98 14.45
C PRO A 8 8.14 7.56 14.82
N THR A 9 7.25 6.96 14.05
CA THR A 9 6.73 5.60 14.22
C THR A 9 7.60 4.53 13.57
N SER A 10 8.66 4.89 12.84
CA SER A 10 9.51 3.93 12.14
C SER A 10 10.95 3.98 12.63
N HIS A 11 11.54 2.81 12.80
CA HIS A 11 12.93 2.65 13.15
C HIS A 11 13.73 2.21 11.92
N THR A 12 14.73 3.00 11.52
CA THR A 12 15.61 2.68 10.39
C THR A 12 16.67 1.61 10.72
N GLY A 13 16.66 1.05 11.93
CA GLY A 13 17.63 0.04 12.41
C GLY A 13 19.04 0.58 12.71
N ILE A 14 19.46 1.66 12.03
CA ILE A 14 20.79 2.27 12.19
C ILE A 14 21.00 2.82 13.61
N ALA A 15 19.97 3.40 14.24
CA ALA A 15 20.08 3.95 15.60
C ALA A 15 20.31 2.84 16.67
N PHE A 16 19.78 1.64 16.45
CA PHE A 16 19.93 0.49 17.35
C PHE A 16 21.37 -0.04 17.39
N LEU A 17 22.08 -0.04 16.25
CA LEU A 17 23.47 -0.50 16.16
C LEU A 17 24.49 0.46 16.82
N PHE A 18 24.13 1.74 16.98
CA PHE A 18 25.00 2.77 17.57
C PHE A 18 24.58 3.22 18.97
N GLY A 19 23.62 2.52 19.61
CA GLY A 19 23.16 2.85 20.97
C GLY A 19 22.57 4.26 21.11
N ARG A 20 22.12 4.87 20.00
CA ARG A 20 21.53 6.22 20.02
C ARG A 20 20.03 6.11 20.22
N PRO A 21 19.41 6.99 21.03
CA PRO A 21 17.95 7.06 21.10
C PRO A 21 17.39 7.23 19.69
N THR A 22 16.40 6.42 19.35
CA THR A 22 15.67 6.50 18.08
C THR A 22 15.20 7.95 17.89
N PRO A 23 15.40 8.58 16.73
CA PRO A 23 15.02 9.98 16.57
C PRO A 23 13.49 10.09 16.66
N SER A 24 12.97 10.52 17.81
CA SER A 24 11.61 11.06 17.93
C SER A 24 11.46 12.38 17.17
N HIS A 25 12.60 12.99 16.80
CA HIS A 25 12.70 14.11 15.88
C HIS A 25 13.29 13.66 14.54
N ILE A 26 12.49 13.76 13.48
CA ILE A 26 12.93 13.56 12.09
C ILE A 26 13.88 14.70 11.71
N PRO A 27 15.14 14.44 11.31
CA PRO A 27 15.96 15.48 10.68
C PRO A 27 15.37 15.79 9.29
N ALA A 28 15.22 17.09 8.99
CA ALA A 28 14.61 17.63 7.77
C ALA A 28 15.21 17.10 6.44
N SER A 29 16.36 16.43 6.48
CA SER A 29 16.99 15.74 5.33
C SER A 29 16.23 14.50 4.83
N SER A 30 15.25 14.03 5.59
CA SER A 30 14.37 12.90 5.25
C SER A 30 12.93 13.36 4.93
N ILE A 31 12.78 14.59 4.46
CA ILE A 31 11.58 15.10 3.77
C ILE A 31 11.92 15.16 2.28
N PRO A 32 11.02 14.75 1.35
CA PRO A 32 11.29 14.91 -0.08
C PRO A 32 11.68 16.36 -0.32
N ARG A 33 12.85 16.59 -0.94
CA ARG A 33 13.23 17.95 -1.34
C ARG A 33 12.10 18.49 -2.21
N GLN A 34 11.70 19.74 -1.99
CA GLN A 34 10.53 20.37 -2.63
C GLN A 34 10.49 20.14 -4.15
N GLY A 35 11.67 20.10 -4.81
CA GLY A 35 11.81 19.76 -6.23
C GLY A 35 11.41 18.33 -6.62
N GLN A 36 11.70 17.31 -5.81
CA GLN A 36 11.30 15.92 -6.11
C GLN A 36 9.79 15.72 -5.99
N LEU A 37 9.16 16.40 -5.03
CA LEU A 37 7.70 16.41 -4.91
C LEU A 37 7.06 17.12 -6.11
N GLN A 38 7.67 18.21 -6.58
CA GLN A 38 7.22 18.94 -7.77
C GLN A 38 7.28 18.10 -9.06
N GLU A 39 8.33 17.30 -9.26
CA GLU A 39 8.43 16.43 -10.44
C GLU A 39 7.39 15.30 -10.41
N ALA A 40 7.19 14.65 -9.26
CA ALA A 40 6.14 13.65 -9.10
C ALA A 40 4.73 14.25 -9.33
N LEU A 41 4.51 15.48 -8.85
CA LEU A 41 3.28 16.24 -9.07
C LEU A 41 3.06 16.56 -10.55
N ARG A 42 4.10 17.02 -11.27
CA ARG A 42 4.03 17.31 -12.71
C ARG A 42 3.65 16.09 -13.53
N PHE A 43 4.27 14.94 -13.25
CA PHE A 43 3.94 13.69 -13.92
C PHE A 43 2.49 13.26 -13.63
N LEU A 44 2.06 13.31 -12.38
CA LEU A 44 0.69 12.99 -12.00
C LEU A 44 -0.33 13.90 -12.70
N LEU A 45 -0.10 15.22 -12.70
CA LEU A 45 -0.95 16.21 -13.36
C LEU A 45 -1.15 15.91 -14.85
N GLN A 46 -0.14 15.39 -15.54
CA GLN A 46 -0.24 15.01 -16.95
C GLN A 46 -1.15 13.79 -17.17
N CYS A 47 -1.29 12.91 -16.18
CA CYS A 47 -2.08 11.66 -16.29
C CYS A 47 -3.49 11.77 -15.71
N ILE A 48 -3.75 12.67 -14.76
CA ILE A 48 -5.00 12.72 -13.99
C ILE A 48 -6.00 13.77 -14.48
N GLY A 49 -5.76 14.45 -15.62
CA GLY A 49 -6.61 15.54 -16.12
C GLY A 49 -8.10 15.21 -16.13
N LYS A 50 -8.49 14.04 -16.66
CA LYS A 50 -9.90 13.59 -16.67
C LYS A 50 -10.50 13.41 -15.26
N ILE A 51 -9.70 12.95 -14.30
CA ILE A 51 -10.15 12.75 -12.91
C ILE A 51 -10.30 14.10 -12.21
N LEU A 52 -9.41 15.06 -12.52
CA LEU A 52 -9.54 16.44 -12.02
C LEU A 52 -10.79 17.11 -12.55
N ASP A 53 -11.11 16.93 -13.84
CA ASP A 53 -12.31 17.50 -14.44
C ASP A 53 -13.59 16.94 -13.78
N GLU A 54 -13.61 15.65 -13.41
CA GLU A 54 -14.70 15.07 -12.61
C GLU A 54 -14.73 15.63 -11.18
N GLY A 55 -13.58 15.86 -10.55
CA GLY A 55 -13.48 16.50 -9.24
C GLY A 55 -14.08 17.92 -9.24
N GLU A 56 -13.82 18.69 -10.30
CA GLU A 56 -14.41 20.03 -10.47
C GLU A 56 -15.93 19.97 -10.66
N LYS A 57 -16.45 18.98 -11.41
CA LYS A 57 -17.90 18.74 -11.51
C LYS A 57 -18.55 18.40 -10.17
N MET A 58 -17.79 17.78 -9.27
CA MET A 58 -18.20 17.50 -7.89
C MET A 58 -18.06 18.70 -6.94
N GLY A 59 -17.60 19.85 -7.44
CA GLY A 59 -17.42 21.08 -6.67
C GLY A 59 -16.11 21.16 -5.88
N ILE A 60 -15.12 20.31 -6.18
CA ILE A 60 -13.81 20.31 -5.55
C ILE A 60 -12.88 21.21 -6.37
N GLN A 61 -12.13 22.10 -5.70
CA GLN A 61 -11.14 22.93 -6.39
C GLN A 61 -10.05 22.06 -7.02
N ARG A 62 -9.59 22.42 -8.23
CA ARG A 62 -8.65 21.60 -9.00
C ARG A 62 -7.35 21.33 -8.26
N GLU A 63 -6.81 22.34 -7.59
CA GLU A 63 -5.61 22.25 -6.77
C GLU A 63 -5.83 21.31 -5.58
N GLU A 64 -6.99 21.40 -4.91
CA GLU A 64 -7.36 20.52 -3.80
C GLU A 64 -7.50 19.06 -4.28
N ALA A 65 -8.18 18.84 -5.40
CA ALA A 65 -8.31 17.53 -6.03
C ALA A 65 -6.94 16.95 -6.39
N CYS A 66 -6.03 17.77 -6.93
CA CYS A 66 -4.67 17.35 -7.26
C CYS A 66 -3.88 16.88 -6.03
N HIS A 67 -3.89 17.66 -4.94
CA HIS A 67 -3.18 17.27 -3.71
C HIS A 67 -3.76 16.00 -3.08
N ASN A 68 -5.08 15.86 -3.07
CA ASN A 68 -5.75 14.66 -2.58
C ASN A 68 -5.43 13.42 -3.42
N LEU A 69 -5.40 13.56 -4.75
CA LEU A 69 -5.02 12.47 -5.65
C LEU A 69 -3.55 12.08 -5.50
N LEU A 70 -2.65 13.05 -5.31
CA LEU A 70 -1.25 12.79 -4.98
C LEU A 70 -1.14 11.98 -3.68
N PHE A 71 -1.86 12.41 -2.63
CA PHE A 71 -1.84 11.71 -1.35
C PHE A 71 -2.43 10.29 -1.46
N ALA A 72 -3.58 10.13 -2.13
CA ALA A 72 -4.20 8.83 -2.35
C ALA A 72 -3.29 7.88 -3.14
N THR A 73 -2.63 8.37 -4.19
CA THR A 73 -1.80 7.53 -5.06
C THR A 73 -0.45 7.19 -4.42
N CYS A 74 0.26 8.20 -3.92
CA CYS A 74 1.62 8.01 -3.41
C CYS A 74 1.66 7.55 -1.96
N PHE A 75 0.79 8.07 -1.09
CA PHE A 75 0.80 7.72 0.33
C PHE A 75 -0.07 6.49 0.61
N ASN A 76 -1.38 6.54 0.27
CA ASN A 76 -2.29 5.44 0.60
C ASN A 76 -2.00 4.18 -0.22
N SER A 77 -1.97 4.30 -1.56
CA SER A 77 -1.80 3.14 -2.45
C SER A 77 -0.36 2.66 -2.50
N TYR A 78 0.57 3.47 -3.01
CA TYR A 78 1.98 3.05 -3.14
C TYR A 78 2.62 2.72 -1.78
N GLY A 79 2.39 3.55 -0.76
CA GLY A 79 2.86 3.28 0.60
C GLY A 79 2.31 1.97 1.17
N GLY A 80 1.02 1.71 1.00
CA GLY A 80 0.38 0.45 1.42
C GLY A 80 0.93 -0.77 0.67
N MET A 81 1.01 -0.70 -0.66
CA MET A 81 1.51 -1.79 -1.52
C MET A 81 2.97 -2.12 -1.23
N LYS A 82 3.80 -1.11 -0.93
CA LYS A 82 5.20 -1.27 -0.56
C LYS A 82 5.40 -2.09 0.72
N ILE A 83 4.41 -2.12 1.62
CA ILE A 83 4.44 -2.95 2.84
C ILE A 83 3.77 -4.31 2.58
N LEU A 84 2.61 -4.31 1.91
CA LEU A 84 1.79 -5.49 1.66
C LEU A 84 2.50 -6.52 0.77
N PHE A 85 3.06 -6.12 -0.37
CA PHE A 85 3.62 -7.07 -1.33
C PHE A 85 4.85 -7.82 -0.83
N PRO A 86 5.82 -7.17 -0.16
CA PRO A 86 6.91 -7.91 0.49
C PRO A 86 6.40 -8.87 1.57
N SER A 87 5.35 -8.50 2.33
CA SER A 87 4.75 -9.37 3.34
C SER A 87 4.10 -10.60 2.71
N LEU A 88 3.32 -10.41 1.65
CA LEU A 88 2.70 -11.50 0.90
C LEU A 88 3.76 -12.47 0.36
N LEU A 89 4.82 -11.95 -0.27
CA LEU A 89 5.91 -12.77 -0.77
C LEU A 89 6.65 -13.51 0.35
N LYS A 90 6.87 -12.85 1.49
CA LYS A 90 7.47 -13.47 2.68
C LYS A 90 6.63 -14.66 3.15
N PHE A 91 5.33 -14.49 3.38
CA PHE A 91 4.49 -15.57 3.92
C PHE A 91 4.29 -16.71 2.92
N ILE A 92 4.10 -16.39 1.63
CA ILE A 92 4.08 -17.41 0.58
C ILE A 92 5.42 -18.13 0.53
N GLY A 93 6.54 -17.40 0.52
CA GLY A 93 7.88 -17.98 0.47
C GLY A 93 8.25 -18.84 1.68
N GLN A 94 7.73 -18.51 2.86
CA GLN A 94 7.88 -19.31 4.09
C GLN A 94 6.94 -20.52 4.15
N ALA A 95 5.89 -20.56 3.32
CA ALA A 95 5.01 -21.71 3.24
C ALA A 95 5.67 -22.90 2.55
N CYS A 96 5.12 -24.10 2.76
CA CYS A 96 5.67 -25.31 2.19
C CYS A 96 5.41 -25.42 0.68
N LEU A 97 6.27 -26.19 -0.02
CA LEU A 97 6.14 -26.45 -1.46
C LEU A 97 4.76 -27.03 -1.86
N LYS A 98 4.07 -27.70 -0.93
CA LYS A 98 2.71 -28.18 -1.15
C LYS A 98 1.75 -27.02 -1.41
N LEU A 99 1.82 -25.94 -0.62
CA LEU A 99 0.96 -24.77 -0.82
C LEU A 99 1.23 -24.10 -2.17
N HIS A 100 2.50 -23.99 -2.58
CA HIS A 100 2.84 -23.39 -3.87
C HIS A 100 2.25 -24.18 -5.04
N LYS A 101 2.32 -25.52 -4.98
CA LYS A 101 1.71 -26.39 -5.99
C LYS A 101 0.20 -26.22 -6.04
N GLN A 102 -0.46 -26.24 -4.88
CA GLN A 102 -1.92 -26.08 -4.80
C GLN A 102 -2.39 -24.72 -5.36
N LEU A 103 -1.68 -23.63 -5.03
CA LEU A 103 -1.96 -22.30 -5.61
C LEU A 103 -1.74 -22.28 -7.13
N ALA A 104 -0.63 -22.82 -7.61
CA ALA A 104 -0.33 -22.84 -9.03
C ALA A 104 -1.35 -23.68 -9.82
N GLU A 105 -1.76 -24.83 -9.27
CA GLU A 105 -2.79 -25.69 -9.85
C GLU A 105 -4.14 -24.97 -9.88
N GLU A 106 -4.63 -24.45 -8.74
CA GLU A 106 -5.90 -23.72 -8.66
C GLU A 106 -5.95 -22.57 -9.67
N ILE A 107 -4.95 -21.68 -9.66
CA ILE A 107 -4.91 -20.50 -10.51
C ILE A 107 -4.91 -20.90 -11.99
N ARG A 108 -4.07 -21.86 -12.39
CA ARG A 108 -3.98 -22.30 -13.81
C ARG A 108 -5.26 -22.99 -14.26
N MET A 109 -5.85 -23.85 -13.44
CA MET A 109 -7.10 -24.55 -13.75
C MET A 109 -8.25 -23.56 -13.93
N VAL A 110 -8.41 -22.61 -13.00
CA VAL A 110 -9.46 -21.61 -13.08
C VAL A 110 -9.27 -20.71 -14.31
N ILE A 111 -8.06 -20.23 -14.59
CA ILE A 111 -7.80 -19.44 -15.80
C ILE A 111 -8.12 -20.24 -17.07
N GLN A 112 -7.71 -21.52 -17.14
CA GLN A 112 -8.00 -22.37 -18.30
C GLN A 112 -9.51 -22.58 -18.50
N SER A 113 -10.25 -22.86 -17.42
CA SER A 113 -11.72 -23.01 -17.47
C SER A 113 -12.46 -21.73 -17.87
N ASN A 114 -11.85 -20.56 -17.64
CA ASN A 114 -12.39 -19.24 -18.01
C ASN A 114 -11.81 -18.72 -19.34
N GLY A 115 -11.44 -19.62 -20.26
CA GLY A 115 -11.01 -19.24 -21.62
C GLY A 115 -9.62 -18.59 -21.68
N GLY A 116 -8.75 -18.90 -20.71
CA GLY A 116 -7.37 -18.40 -20.67
C GLY A 116 -7.22 -16.95 -20.21
N THR A 117 -8.30 -16.29 -19.76
CA THR A 117 -8.30 -14.88 -19.38
C THR A 117 -8.50 -14.71 -17.87
N VAL A 118 -7.73 -13.81 -17.26
CA VAL A 118 -7.93 -13.41 -15.86
C VAL A 118 -9.12 -12.46 -15.79
N THR A 119 -10.20 -12.89 -15.13
CA THR A 119 -11.42 -12.11 -14.94
C THR A 119 -11.79 -12.03 -13.46
N MET A 120 -12.60 -11.05 -13.08
CA MET A 120 -13.10 -10.94 -11.70
C MET A 120 -13.90 -12.19 -11.29
N SER A 121 -14.77 -12.69 -12.17
CA SER A 121 -15.53 -13.93 -11.97
C SER A 121 -14.63 -15.15 -11.79
N GLY A 122 -13.53 -15.22 -12.55
CA GLY A 122 -12.51 -16.27 -12.39
C GLY A 122 -11.82 -16.16 -11.02
N MET A 123 -11.41 -14.97 -10.60
CA MET A 123 -10.78 -14.80 -9.28
C MET A 123 -11.69 -15.20 -8.12
N GLU A 124 -13.01 -15.06 -8.27
CA GLU A 124 -13.96 -15.52 -7.24
C GLU A 124 -14.00 -17.05 -7.06
N GLN A 125 -13.60 -17.81 -8.08
CA GLN A 125 -13.50 -19.27 -8.03
C GLN A 125 -12.17 -19.77 -7.42
N MET A 126 -11.22 -18.87 -7.18
CA MET A 126 -9.90 -19.20 -6.59
C MET A 126 -9.95 -19.04 -5.07
N GLU A 127 -10.54 -20.02 -4.37
CA GLU A 127 -10.75 -19.97 -2.92
C GLU A 127 -9.44 -19.92 -2.13
N LEU A 128 -8.44 -20.72 -2.52
CA LEU A 128 -7.14 -20.77 -1.86
C LEU A 128 -6.37 -19.47 -2.08
N MET A 129 -6.37 -18.93 -3.30
CA MET A 129 -5.76 -17.63 -3.61
C MET A 129 -6.32 -16.51 -2.72
N LYS A 130 -7.66 -16.41 -2.62
CA LYS A 130 -8.32 -15.42 -1.75
C LYS A 130 -7.96 -15.64 -0.29
N SER A 131 -7.99 -16.88 0.19
CA SER A 131 -7.66 -17.24 1.56
C SER A 131 -6.22 -16.81 1.93
N VAL A 132 -5.25 -17.06 1.05
CA VAL A 132 -3.85 -16.65 1.27
C VAL A 132 -3.68 -15.14 1.36
N VAL A 133 -4.38 -14.39 0.52
CA VAL A 133 -4.36 -12.91 0.57
C VAL A 133 -4.96 -12.41 1.89
N TYR A 134 -6.12 -12.93 2.29
CA TYR A 134 -6.76 -12.54 3.55
C TYR A 134 -5.94 -12.95 4.77
N GLU A 135 -5.32 -14.12 4.75
CA GLU A 135 -4.49 -14.60 5.85
C GLU A 135 -3.21 -13.76 6.00
N THR A 136 -2.65 -13.28 4.89
CA THR A 136 -1.53 -12.33 4.93
C THR A 136 -1.93 -11.03 5.62
N LEU A 137 -3.12 -10.49 5.29
CA LEU A 137 -3.65 -9.27 5.91
C LEU A 137 -3.97 -9.48 7.41
N ARG A 138 -4.44 -10.68 7.78
CA ARG A 138 -4.73 -11.05 9.17
C ARG A 138 -3.46 -11.17 10.02
N ILE A 139 -2.44 -11.87 9.51
CA ILE A 139 -1.19 -12.11 10.24
C ILE A 139 -0.34 -10.85 10.33
N ASN A 140 -0.27 -10.07 9.25
CA ASN A 140 0.56 -8.87 9.19
C ASN A 140 -0.22 -7.70 8.59
N PRO A 141 -1.07 -7.03 9.38
CA PRO A 141 -1.82 -5.87 8.89
C PRO A 141 -0.83 -4.77 8.45
N PRO A 142 -0.87 -4.31 7.18
CA PRO A 142 0.11 -3.35 6.65
C PRO A 142 0.18 -2.03 7.41
N VAL A 143 -0.93 -1.64 8.05
CA VAL A 143 -1.02 -0.47 8.93
C VAL A 143 -1.60 -0.97 10.26
N PRO A 144 -0.77 -1.20 11.30
CA PRO A 144 -1.23 -1.78 12.57
C PRO A 144 -1.79 -0.75 13.56
N LEU A 145 -1.53 0.55 13.34
CA LEU A 145 -1.92 1.61 14.26
C LEU A 145 -3.20 2.31 13.78
N GLN A 146 -4.27 2.18 14.55
CA GLN A 146 -5.52 2.90 14.36
C GLN A 146 -5.82 3.75 15.59
N TYR A 147 -6.28 4.99 15.36
CA TYR A 147 -6.59 5.93 16.41
C TYR A 147 -8.03 6.43 16.25
N GLY A 148 -8.74 6.60 17.36
CA GLY A 148 -10.08 7.15 17.41
C GLY A 148 -10.26 8.06 18.61
N LYS A 149 -10.94 9.19 18.42
CA LYS A 149 -11.31 10.10 19.51
C LYS A 149 -12.79 9.92 19.83
N ALA A 150 -13.11 9.55 21.07
CA ALA A 150 -14.49 9.46 21.53
C ALA A 150 -15.20 10.82 21.39
N LYS A 151 -16.38 10.82 20.76
CA LYS A 151 -17.22 12.02 20.58
C LYS A 151 -18.26 12.20 21.69
N LYS A 152 -18.47 11.16 22.47
CA LYS A 152 -19.41 11.04 23.59
C LYS A 152 -18.93 9.89 24.48
N ASP A 153 -19.50 9.78 25.66
CA ASP A 153 -19.16 8.71 26.60
C ASP A 153 -19.52 7.33 26.02
N LEU A 154 -18.62 6.38 26.25
CA LEU A 154 -18.79 4.96 25.92
C LEU A 154 -19.05 4.22 27.23
N VAL A 155 -20.30 4.23 27.67
CA VAL A 155 -20.80 3.45 28.82
C VAL A 155 -21.40 2.13 28.37
#